data_AF-X6MB81-F1
#
_entry.id   AF-X6MB81-F1
#
_cell.length_a   1.000
_cell.length_b   1.000
_cell.length_c   1.000
_cell.angle_alpha   90.00
_cell.angle_beta   90.00
_cell.angle_gamma   90.00
#
_symmetry.space_group_name_H-M   'P 1'
#
loop_
_entity.id
_entity.type
_entity.pdbx_description
1 polymer ?
#
loop_
_entity_poly.entity_id
_entity_poly.type
_entity_poly.pdbx_seq_one_letter_code
_entity_poly.pdbx_strand_id
1 'polypeptide(L)'
;MLYYVFGIRIGSIRPDEKIKSNIVDLVKFGQWLEEKLFQDSTEALKKATKLWELVDLSKSNMLQMNDVKTLVEHCLCDYVESEHKIDARDMVVIDVERAIEQIIFHITPYVYEAHNITNSIDNATPSNSLQFSFQDFCKLGLWLQD
;
A
#
# COMPACT_ATOMS: atom_id res chain seq x y z
N MET A 1 9.12 19.45 -38.67
CA MET A 1 9.13 19.16 -37.23
C MET A 1 7.68 19.07 -36.79
N LEU A 2 7.25 17.85 -36.45
CA LEU A 2 5.89 17.54 -36.00
C LEU A 2 5.62 18.27 -34.68
N TYR A 3 4.42 18.83 -34.50
CA TYR A 3 3.50 18.34 -33.45
C TYR A 3 2.06 18.60 -33.90
N TYR A 4 1.30 17.51 -33.92
CA TYR A 4 -0.11 17.43 -34.28
C TYR A 4 -0.99 18.11 -33.20
N VAL A 5 -2.06 18.73 -33.69
CA VAL A 5 -3.22 19.30 -33.00
C VAL A 5 -4.06 18.19 -32.37
N PHE A 6 -4.64 18.40 -31.17
CA PHE A 6 -6.04 18.03 -30.89
C PHE A 6 -6.57 18.78 -29.66
N GLY A 7 -7.62 19.57 -29.88
CA GLY A 7 -8.36 20.26 -28.84
C GLY A 7 -9.08 19.27 -27.93
N ILE A 8 -9.04 19.54 -26.64
CA ILE A 8 -9.86 18.85 -25.65
C ILE A 8 -10.99 19.81 -25.25
N ARG A 9 -12.21 19.35 -25.50
CA ARG A 9 -13.46 19.90 -24.99
C ARG A 9 -13.32 20.11 -23.49
N ILE A 10 -13.49 21.34 -23.02
CA ILE A 10 -13.70 21.65 -21.60
C ILE A 10 -15.09 21.13 -21.25
N GLY A 11 -15.19 19.85 -20.95
CA GLY A 11 -16.32 19.28 -20.24
C GLY A 11 -16.25 19.78 -18.81
N SER A 12 -17.26 20.55 -18.41
CA SER A 12 -17.48 21.11 -17.07
C SER A 12 -17.04 20.18 -15.94
N ILE A 13 -15.82 20.38 -15.44
CA ILE A 13 -15.36 19.79 -14.18
C ILE A 13 -16.12 20.54 -13.09
N ARG A 14 -17.04 19.85 -12.40
CA ARG A 14 -17.62 20.40 -11.16
C ARG A 14 -16.47 20.50 -10.16
N PRO A 15 -16.06 21.71 -9.74
CA PRO A 15 -14.94 21.85 -8.83
C PRO A 15 -15.49 21.88 -7.41
N ASP A 16 -16.10 20.80 -6.91
CA ASP A 16 -16.67 20.86 -5.54
C ASP A 16 -16.95 19.51 -4.84
N GLU A 17 -16.17 18.47 -5.15
CA GLU A 17 -15.99 17.38 -4.18
C GLU A 17 -14.56 17.44 -3.64
N LYS A 18 -14.32 18.44 -2.78
CA LYS A 18 -13.20 18.36 -1.84
C LYS A 18 -13.43 17.12 -1.00
N ILE A 19 -12.56 16.13 -1.15
CA ILE A 19 -12.56 14.94 -0.33
C ILE A 19 -12.47 15.37 1.14
N LYS A 20 -13.60 15.26 1.85
CA LYS A 20 -13.71 15.65 3.26
C LYS A 20 -13.24 14.46 4.09
N SER A 21 -11.97 14.48 4.48
CA SER A 21 -11.35 13.50 5.41
C SER A 21 -11.18 12.10 4.82
N ASN A 22 -9.96 11.77 4.39
CA ASN A 22 -9.58 10.44 3.91
C ASN A 22 -9.00 9.58 5.04
N ILE A 23 -9.87 9.10 5.93
CA ILE A 23 -9.55 7.89 6.68
C ILE A 23 -9.63 6.75 5.65
N VAL A 24 -8.51 6.08 5.37
CA VAL A 24 -8.54 4.88 4.54
C VAL A 24 -9.32 3.82 5.30
N ASP A 25 -10.42 3.38 4.70
CA ASP A 25 -11.19 2.25 5.19
C ASP A 25 -10.34 0.99 4.98
N LEU A 26 -9.69 0.52 6.06
CA LEU A 26 -8.73 -0.58 6.03
C LEU A 26 -9.38 -1.85 5.46
N VAL A 27 -10.65 -2.09 5.77
CA VAL A 27 -11.39 -3.27 5.30
C VAL A 27 -11.58 -3.19 3.78
N LYS A 28 -11.99 -2.04 3.25
CA LYS A 28 -12.13 -1.86 1.78
C LYS A 28 -10.80 -1.95 1.06
N PHE A 29 -9.74 -1.39 1.64
CA PHE A 29 -8.40 -1.50 1.06
C PHE A 29 -7.92 -2.96 1.07
N GLY A 30 -8.14 -3.68 2.17
CA GLY A 30 -7.84 -5.11 2.28
C GLY A 30 -8.61 -5.96 1.25
N GLN A 31 -9.91 -5.71 1.08
CA GLN A 31 -10.72 -6.37 0.05
C GLN A 31 -10.18 -6.10 -1.36
N TRP A 32 -9.82 -4.85 -1.66
CA TRP A 32 -9.24 -4.51 -2.95
C TRP A 32 -7.89 -5.20 -3.19
N LEU A 33 -7.04 -5.34 -2.17
CA LEU A 33 -5.79 -6.09 -2.27
C LEU A 33 -6.05 -7.56 -2.65
N GLU A 34 -6.97 -8.23 -1.95
CA GLU A 34 -7.37 -9.60 -2.26
C GLU A 34 -7.93 -9.73 -3.69
N GLU A 35 -8.78 -8.79 -4.10
CA GLU A 35 -9.45 -8.82 -5.41
C GLU A 35 -8.57 -8.40 -6.59
N LYS A 36 -7.52 -7.61 -6.38
CA LYS A 36 -6.73 -7.04 -7.49
C LYS A 36 -5.28 -7.50 -7.52
N LEU A 37 -4.70 -7.79 -6.36
CA LEU A 37 -3.28 -8.06 -6.19
C LEU A 37 -2.99 -9.49 -5.78
N PHE A 38 -3.85 -10.10 -4.96
CA PHE A 38 -3.62 -11.44 -4.41
C PHE A 38 -4.59 -12.52 -4.92
N GLN A 39 -5.37 -12.22 -5.98
CA GLN A 39 -6.17 -13.24 -6.65
C GLN A 39 -5.32 -14.42 -7.12
N ASP A 40 -5.92 -15.61 -7.13
CA ASP A 40 -5.39 -16.83 -7.74
C ASP A 40 -5.35 -16.75 -9.29
N SER A 41 -4.61 -15.77 -9.81
CA SER A 41 -4.34 -15.60 -11.22
C SER A 41 -2.87 -15.27 -11.46
N THR A 42 -2.36 -15.73 -12.60
CA THR A 42 -0.96 -15.48 -12.99
C THR A 42 -0.66 -13.98 -13.14
N GLU A 43 -1.64 -13.17 -13.53
CA GLU A 43 -1.45 -11.73 -13.69
C GLU A 43 -1.43 -10.98 -12.36
N ALA A 44 -2.26 -11.38 -11.39
CA ALA A 44 -2.24 -10.83 -10.04
C ALA A 44 -0.89 -11.12 -9.35
N LEU A 45 -0.42 -12.38 -9.43
CA LEU A 45 0.89 -12.76 -8.89
C LEU A 45 2.03 -11.94 -9.53
N LYS A 46 2.02 -11.76 -10.86
CA LYS A 46 3.02 -10.91 -11.54
C LYS A 46 2.96 -9.46 -11.05
N LYS A 47 1.77 -8.91 -10.81
CA LYS A 47 1.60 -7.54 -10.31
C LYS A 47 2.18 -7.42 -8.89
N ALA A 48 1.85 -8.37 -8.01
CA ALA A 48 2.38 -8.42 -6.65
C ALA A 48 3.91 -8.56 -6.63
N THR A 49 4.48 -9.47 -7.45
CA THR A 49 5.93 -9.62 -7.57
C THR A 49 6.60 -8.34 -8.08
N LYS A 50 6.02 -7.65 -9.06
CA LYS A 50 6.57 -6.38 -9.55
C LYS A 50 6.59 -5.30 -8.47
N LEU A 51 5.52 -5.16 -7.69
CA LEU A 51 5.49 -4.20 -6.58
C LEU A 51 6.55 -4.54 -5.52
N TRP A 52 6.71 -5.82 -5.20
CA TRP A 52 7.75 -6.28 -4.31
C TRP A 52 9.16 -5.92 -4.82
N GLU A 53 9.45 -6.22 -6.07
CA GLU A 53 10.75 -5.96 -6.71
C GLU A 53 11.09 -4.47 -6.82
N LEU A 54 10.09 -3.58 -6.84
CA LEU A 54 10.32 -2.12 -6.81
C LEU A 54 10.97 -1.67 -5.50
N VAL A 55 10.70 -2.39 -4.41
CA VAL A 55 11.14 -2.01 -3.07
C VAL A 55 12.30 -2.89 -2.58
N ASP A 56 12.33 -4.19 -2.91
CA ASP A 56 13.44 -5.09 -2.57
C ASP A 56 14.64 -4.93 -3.53
N LEU A 57 15.20 -3.71 -3.58
CA LEU A 57 16.32 -3.36 -4.48
C LEU A 57 17.57 -4.23 -4.25
N SER A 58 17.74 -4.72 -3.02
CA SER A 58 18.86 -5.57 -2.63
C SER A 58 18.62 -7.06 -2.88
N LYS A 59 17.42 -7.46 -3.30
CA LYS A 59 16.99 -8.86 -3.45
C LYS A 59 17.22 -9.68 -2.18
N SER A 60 17.00 -9.04 -1.04
CA SER A 60 17.15 -9.60 0.29
C SER A 60 16.08 -10.64 0.61
N ASN A 61 14.97 -10.64 -0.13
CA ASN A 61 13.73 -11.39 0.15
C ASN A 61 13.08 -11.04 1.50
N MET A 62 13.58 -10.01 2.19
CA MET A 62 13.13 -9.58 3.51
C MET A 62 13.20 -8.06 3.60
N LEU A 63 12.04 -7.41 3.66
CA LEU A 63 11.95 -5.96 3.73
C LEU A 63 12.08 -5.46 5.17
N GLN A 64 12.81 -4.36 5.34
CA GLN A 64 12.77 -3.58 6.56
C GLN A 64 11.48 -2.76 6.62
N MET A 65 11.10 -2.27 7.80
CA MET A 65 9.85 -1.52 7.94
C MET A 65 9.76 -0.26 7.05
N ASN A 66 10.89 0.41 6.76
CA ASN A 66 10.90 1.54 5.83
C ASN A 66 10.54 1.13 4.40
N ASP A 67 11.01 -0.05 3.98
CA ASP A 67 10.66 -0.63 2.69
C ASP A 67 9.19 -1.05 2.69
N VAL A 68 8.69 -1.65 3.77
CA VAL A 68 7.26 -2.00 3.90
C VAL A 68 6.37 -0.76 3.78
N LYS A 69 6.74 0.38 4.39
CA LYS A 69 6.01 1.64 4.21
C LYS A 69 5.93 2.05 2.74
N THR A 70 7.04 1.96 2.02
CA THR A 70 7.10 2.28 0.58
C THR A 70 6.23 1.32 -0.24
N LEU A 71 6.23 0.03 0.10
CA LEU A 71 5.39 -0.96 -0.54
C LEU A 71 3.89 -0.67 -0.32
N VAL A 72 3.51 -0.32 0.91
CA VAL A 72 2.13 0.07 1.26
C VAL A 72 1.72 1.36 0.56
N GLU A 73 2.61 2.34 0.46
CA GLU A 73 2.38 3.59 -0.28
C GLU A 73 2.01 3.30 -1.74
N HIS A 74 2.80 2.45 -2.42
CA HIS A 74 2.49 2.06 -3.80
C HIS A 74 1.12 1.38 -3.92
N CYS A 75 0.77 0.51 -2.99
CA CYS A 75 -0.53 -0.16 -3.00
C CYS A 75 -1.69 0.83 -2.77
N LEU A 76 -1.52 1.80 -1.87
CA LEU A 76 -2.51 2.84 -1.61
C LEU A 76 -2.71 3.77 -2.80
N CYS A 77 -1.63 4.19 -3.45
CA CYS A 77 -1.70 5.01 -4.66
C CYS A 77 -2.48 4.28 -5.76
N ASP A 78 -2.15 3.01 -6.04
CA ASP A 78 -2.88 2.19 -7.01
C ASP A 78 -4.38 2.06 -6.65
N TYR A 79 -4.69 1.84 -5.36
CA TYR A 79 -6.07 1.74 -4.87
C TYR A 79 -6.86 3.02 -5.14
N VAL A 80 -6.31 4.16 -4.71
CA VAL A 80 -6.94 5.48 -4.86
C VAL A 80 -7.17 5.81 -6.33
N GLU A 81 -6.15 5.62 -7.18
CA GLU A 81 -6.25 5.89 -8.61
C GLU A 81 -7.35 5.04 -9.27
N SER A 82 -7.48 3.78 -8.85
CA SER A 82 -8.46 2.84 -9.40
C SER A 82 -9.90 3.13 -8.96
N GLU A 83 -10.13 3.44 -7.68
CA GLU A 83 -11.47 3.60 -7.12
C GLU A 83 -12.00 5.03 -7.28
N HIS A 84 -11.15 6.04 -7.10
CA HIS A 84 -11.58 7.42 -7.09
C HIS A 84 -11.35 8.15 -8.42
N LYS A 85 -10.60 7.55 -9.36
CA LYS A 85 -10.20 8.18 -10.64
C LYS A 85 -9.54 9.55 -10.46
N ILE A 86 -8.92 9.75 -9.31
CA ILE A 86 -8.14 10.94 -8.95
C ILE A 86 -6.67 10.52 -9.05
N ASP A 87 -5.83 11.36 -9.64
CA ASP A 87 -4.38 11.14 -9.62
C ASP A 87 -3.93 11.14 -8.15
N ALA A 88 -3.19 10.12 -7.70
CA ALA A 88 -2.73 10.05 -6.31
C ALA A 88 -1.90 11.29 -5.91
N ARG A 89 -1.32 12.02 -6.88
CA ARG A 89 -0.63 13.30 -6.67
C ARG A 89 -1.53 14.45 -6.23
N ASP A 90 -2.83 14.35 -6.50
CA ASP A 90 -3.85 15.32 -6.06
C ASP A 90 -4.36 15.02 -4.65
N MET A 91 -4.02 13.86 -4.07
CA MET A 91 -4.19 13.61 -2.64
C MET A 91 -3.17 14.42 -1.85
N VAL A 92 -3.62 15.02 -0.74
CA VAL A 92 -2.73 15.72 0.18
C VAL A 92 -1.74 14.71 0.74
N VAL A 93 -0.44 14.91 0.51
CA VAL A 93 0.67 14.05 0.96
C VAL A 93 0.55 13.65 2.45
N ILE A 94 0.04 14.57 3.27
CA ILE A 94 -0.19 14.39 4.72
C ILE A 94 -1.25 13.29 5.01
N ASP A 95 -2.21 13.06 4.11
CA ASP A 95 -3.26 12.06 4.29
C ASP A 95 -2.77 10.64 3.93
N VAL A 96 -1.87 10.53 2.94
CA VAL A 96 -1.26 9.24 2.55
C VAL A 96 -0.30 8.76 3.64
N GLU A 97 0.55 9.64 4.17
CA GLU A 97 1.49 9.29 5.24
C GLU A 97 0.75 8.75 6.49
N ARG A 98 -0.34 9.41 6.90
CA ARG A 98 -1.18 8.93 8.02
C ARG A 98 -1.85 7.59 7.75
N ALA A 99 -2.31 7.35 6.52
CA ALA A 99 -2.90 6.08 6.14
C ALA A 99 -1.87 4.95 6.21
N ILE A 100 -0.65 5.20 5.72
CA ILE A 100 0.47 4.26 5.85
C ILE A 100 0.74 3.96 7.32
N GLU A 101 0.84 4.98 8.18
CA GLU A 101 1.06 4.78 9.61
C GLU A 101 -0.03 3.93 10.28
N GLN A 102 -1.30 4.16 9.92
CA GLN A 102 -2.43 3.35 10.41
C GLN A 102 -2.31 1.90 9.97
N ILE A 103 -2.00 1.65 8.69
CA ILE A 103 -1.79 0.30 8.15
C ILE A 103 -0.62 -0.39 8.83
N ILE A 104 0.53 0.28 8.95
CA ILE A 104 1.70 -0.29 9.61
C ILE A 104 1.39 -0.64 11.06
N PHE A 105 0.73 0.26 11.79
CA PHE A 105 0.32 0.01 13.16
C PHE A 105 -0.62 -1.21 13.26
N HIS A 106 -1.59 -1.33 12.35
CA HIS A 106 -2.53 -2.44 12.31
C HIS A 106 -1.87 -3.79 12.01
N ILE A 107 -0.94 -3.85 11.06
CA ILE A 107 -0.34 -5.11 10.62
C ILE A 107 0.81 -5.60 11.51
N THR A 108 1.43 -4.69 12.28
CA THR A 108 2.61 -5.00 13.09
C THR A 108 2.39 -6.17 14.06
N PRO A 109 1.27 -6.26 14.82
CA PRO A 109 0.99 -7.43 15.67
C PRO A 109 0.93 -8.74 14.89
N TYR A 110 0.31 -8.76 13.71
CA TYR A 110 0.21 -9.95 12.87
C TYR A 110 1.58 -10.41 12.36
N VAL A 111 2.46 -9.48 12.01
CA VAL A 111 3.85 -9.80 11.63
C VAL A 111 4.59 -10.40 12.83
N TYR A 112 4.45 -9.82 14.03
CA TYR A 112 5.07 -10.42 15.22
C TYR A 112 4.56 -11.84 15.50
N GLU A 113 3.25 -12.07 15.38
CA GLU A 113 2.66 -13.41 15.56
C GLU A 113 3.13 -14.40 14.49
N ALA A 114 3.08 -14.02 13.22
CA ALA A 114 3.49 -14.87 12.10
C ALA A 114 4.95 -15.31 12.19
N HIS A 115 5.80 -14.46 12.76
CA HIS A 115 7.23 -14.71 12.94
C HIS A 115 7.61 -15.21 14.35
N ASN A 116 6.63 -15.53 15.20
CA ASN A 116 6.82 -15.98 16.59
C ASN A 116 7.72 -15.05 17.43
N ILE A 117 7.65 -13.76 17.17
CA ILE A 117 8.40 -12.75 17.91
C ILE A 117 7.56 -12.38 19.13
N THR A 118 7.78 -13.08 20.25
CA THR A 118 7.30 -12.63 21.55
C THR A 118 8.13 -11.42 21.97
N ASN A 119 7.51 -10.25 22.10
CA ASN A 119 8.09 -9.09 22.78
C ASN A 119 8.31 -9.47 24.26
N SER A 120 9.39 -10.17 24.59
CA SER A 120 9.90 -10.20 25.95
C SER A 120 10.29 -8.77 26.27
N ILE A 121 9.52 -8.16 27.18
CA ILE A 121 9.70 -6.83 27.72
C ILE A 121 11.07 -6.81 28.42
N ASP A 122 12.14 -6.61 27.66
CA ASP A 122 13.44 -6.25 28.17
C ASP A 122 13.92 -5.01 27.42
N ASN A 123 14.06 -3.95 28.19
CA ASN A 123 14.41 -2.60 27.78
C ASN A 123 15.73 -2.55 27.00
N ALA A 124 15.71 -2.61 25.66
CA ALA A 124 16.67 -1.96 24.76
C ALA A 124 16.30 -2.19 23.29
N THR A 125 15.83 -1.13 22.61
CA THR A 125 15.70 -0.98 21.14
C THR A 125 14.83 -2.02 20.39
N PRO A 126 13.53 -1.74 20.16
CA PRO A 126 12.66 -2.62 19.38
C PRO A 126 12.76 -2.48 17.84
N SER A 127 13.87 -1.98 17.28
CA SER A 127 13.83 -1.43 15.90
C SER A 127 14.56 -2.22 14.80
N ASN A 128 15.33 -3.28 15.08
CA ASN A 128 16.29 -3.79 14.07
C ASN A 128 16.02 -5.18 13.46
N SER A 129 14.95 -5.90 13.79
CA SER A 129 14.77 -7.28 13.29
C SER A 129 13.38 -7.64 12.77
N LEU A 130 12.46 -6.69 12.60
CA LEU A 130 11.21 -7.03 11.91
C LEU A 130 11.51 -7.20 10.42
N GLN A 131 11.56 -8.46 9.99
CA GLN A 131 11.76 -8.84 8.60
C GLN A 131 10.39 -9.19 8.01
N PHE A 132 9.93 -8.36 7.08
CA PHE A 132 8.67 -8.57 6.38
C PHE A 132 8.95 -9.34 5.10
N SER A 133 8.31 -10.50 4.92
CA SER A 133 8.53 -11.38 3.77
C SER A 133 7.51 -11.15 2.66
N PHE A 134 7.76 -11.70 1.47
CA PHE A 134 6.77 -11.68 0.39
C PHE A 134 5.48 -12.43 0.77
N GLN A 135 5.57 -13.45 1.62
CA GLN A 135 4.39 -14.15 2.12
C GLN A 135 3.54 -13.25 3.03
N ASP A 136 4.18 -12.40 3.84
CA ASP A 136 3.49 -11.41 4.66
C ASP A 136 2.81 -10.36 3.79
N PHE A 137 3.47 -9.96 2.69
CA PHE A 137 2.87 -9.09 1.70
C PHE A 137 1.58 -9.68 1.13
N CYS A 138 1.60 -10.96 0.73
CA CYS A 138 0.40 -11.64 0.22
C CYS A 138 -0.70 -11.86 1.28
N LYS A 139 -0.41 -11.70 2.58
CA LYS A 139 -1.40 -11.75 3.66
C LYS A 139 -1.94 -10.39 4.04
N LEU A 140 -1.39 -9.31 3.49
CA LEU A 140 -1.72 -7.94 3.85
C LEU A 140 -3.22 -7.66 3.70
N GLY A 141 -3.85 -8.16 2.64
CA GLY A 141 -5.28 -7.99 2.41
C GLY A 141 -6.12 -8.64 3.50
N LEU A 142 -5.78 -9.87 3.92
CA LEU A 142 -6.43 -10.59 5.02
C LEU A 142 -6.26 -9.87 6.37
N TRP A 143 -5.04 -9.42 6.69
CA TRP A 143 -4.78 -8.74 7.98
C TRP A 143 -5.51 -7.42 8.12
N LEU A 144 -5.74 -6.70 7.03
CA LEU A 144 -6.47 -5.43 7.06
C LEU A 144 -7.99 -5.59 7.19
N GLN A 145 -8.51 -6.80 7.00
CA GLN A 145 -9.93 -7.12 7.09
C GLN A 145 -10.35 -7.65 8.46
N ASP A 146 -9.39 -8.08 9.28
CA ASP A 146 -9.56 -8.61 10.64
C ASP A 146 -9.57 -7.47 11.68
#